data_AF-A0A3M4K4A2-F1
#
_entry.id   AF-A0A3M4K4A2-F1
#
_cell.length_a   1.000
_cell.length_b   1.000
_cell.length_c   1.000
_cell.angle_alpha   90.00
_cell.angle_beta   90.00
_cell.angle_gamma   90.00
#
_symmetry.space_group_name_H-M   'P 1'
#
loop_
_entity.id
_entity.type
_entity.pdbx_description
1 polymer ?
#
loop_
_entity_poly.entity_id
_entity_poly.type
_entity_poly.pdbx_seq_one_letter_code
_entity_poly.pdbx_strand_id
1 'polypeptide(L)' 'MRPVWINLHEAIAHNEAVMQRHESSMGQSILRETYMLRKVASELLMPISL' A
#
# COMPACT_ATOMS: atom_id res chain seq x y z
N MET A 1 -1.47 6.61 -17.17
CA MET A 1 -0.57 6.20 -16.07
C MET A 1 0.87 6.21 -16.57
N ARG A 2 1.82 6.76 -15.78
CA ARG A 2 3.26 6.55 -15.95
C ARG A 2 3.77 5.82 -14.69
N PRO A 3 4.59 4.77 -14.81
CA PRO A 3 5.14 4.11 -13.65
C PRO A 3 6.09 5.06 -12.92
N VAL A 4 5.94 5.15 -11.60
CA VAL A 4 6.79 5.95 -10.71
C VAL A 4 7.14 5.11 -9.50
N TRP A 5 8.33 5.33 -8.94
CA TRP A 5 8.69 4.80 -7.64
C TRP A 5 8.08 5.68 -6.56
N ILE A 6 7.42 5.06 -5.59
CA ILE A 6 6.77 5.72 -4.45
C ILE A 6 7.25 5.07 -3.16
N ASN A 7 7.29 5.83 -2.07
CA ASN A 7 7.57 5.25 -0.77
C ASN A 7 6.47 4.22 -0.42
N LEU A 8 6.86 3.07 0.13
CA LEU A 8 5.94 1.98 0.40
C LEU A 8 4.86 2.36 1.43
N HIS A 9 5.21 3.16 2.45
CA HIS A 9 4.24 3.61 3.44
C HIS A 9 3.26 4.63 2.87
N GLU A 10 3.71 5.48 1.95
CA GLU A 10 2.83 6.40 1.22
C GLU A 10 1.84 5.65 0.32
N ALA A 11 2.29 4.58 -0.34
CA ALA A 11 1.42 3.71 -1.15
C ALA A 11 0.31 3.06 -0.30
N ILE A 12 0.65 2.54 0.88
CA ILE A 12 -0.31 1.97 1.82
C ILE A 12 -1.32 3.03 2.26
N ALA A 13 -0.85 4.20 2.70
CA ALA A 13 -1.70 5.28 3.18
C ALA A 13 -2.65 5.81 2.09
N HIS A 14 -2.18 5.90 0.85
CA HIS A 14 -3.02 6.25 -0.31
C HIS A 14 -4.14 5.23 -0.48
N ASN A 15 -3.82 3.93 -0.52
CA ASN A 15 -4.82 2.89 -0.71
C ASN A 15 -5.87 2.86 0.40
N GLU A 16 -5.44 3.04 1.65
CA GLU A 16 -6.34 3.15 2.80
C GLU A 16 -7.29 4.35 2.69
N ALA A 17 -6.79 5.51 2.27
CA ALA A 17 -7.60 6.70 2.06
C ALA A 17 -8.64 6.51 0.94
N VAL A 18 -8.26 5.87 -0.17
CA VAL A 18 -9.19 5.55 -1.28
C VAL A 18 -10.30 4.60 -0.80
N MET A 19 -9.95 3.56 -0.05
CA MET A 19 -10.93 2.62 0.51
C MET A 19 -11.88 3.31 1.50
N GLN A 20 -11.36 4.17 2.38
CA GLN A 20 -12.16 4.91 3.35
C GLN A 20 -13.16 5.87 2.68
N ARG A 21 -12.77 6.48 1.56
CA ARG A 21 -13.64 7.39 0.78
C ARG A 21 -14.65 6.66 -0.10
N HIS A 22 -14.56 5.33 -0.21
CA HIS A 22 -15.39 4.53 -1.11
C HIS A 22 -15.42 5.11 -2.54
N GLU A 23 -14.24 5.47 -3.07
CA GLU A 23 -14.17 6.12 -4.37
C GLU A 23 -14.77 5.23 -5.46
N SER A 24 -15.65 5.79 -6.30
CA SER A 24 -16.32 5.04 -7.36
C SER A 24 -15.37 4.50 -8.43
N SER A 25 -14.18 5.09 -8.55
CA SER A 25 -13.08 4.64 -9.42
C SER A 25 -12.21 3.54 -8.79
N MET A 26 -12.47 3.13 -7.55
CA MET A 26 -11.66 2.15 -6.85
C MET A 26 -11.79 0.76 -7.48
N GLY A 27 -10.66 0.19 -7.91
CA GLY A 27 -10.59 -1.20 -8.36
C GLY A 27 -10.63 -2.19 -7.19
N GLN A 28 -11.25 -3.37 -7.40
CA GLN A 28 -11.31 -4.44 -6.39
C GLN A 28 -9.93 -5.01 -5.99
N SER A 29 -8.88 -4.72 -6.77
CA SER A 29 -7.50 -5.14 -6.48
C SER A 29 -6.86 -4.42 -5.30
N ILE A 30 -7.36 -3.22 -4.93
CA ILE A 30 -6.74 -2.37 -3.91
C ILE A 30 -6.63 -3.06 -2.54
N LEU A 31 -7.58 -3.94 -2.21
CA LEU A 31 -7.58 -4.73 -0.98
C LEU A 31 -6.40 -5.69 -0.94
N ARG A 32 -6.16 -6.42 -2.04
CA ARG A 32 -5.03 -7.36 -2.16
C ARG A 32 -3.70 -6.62 -2.20
N GLU A 33 -3.65 -5.51 -2.92
CA GLU A 33 -2.46 -4.65 -2.98
C GLU A 33 -2.08 -4.13 -1.59
N THR A 34 -3.04 -3.56 -0.86
CA THR A 34 -2.82 -3.07 0.51
C THR A 34 -2.34 -4.17 1.45
N TYR A 35 -2.94 -5.36 1.37
CA TYR A 35 -2.49 -6.52 2.15
C TYR A 35 -1.03 -6.89 1.86
N MET A 36 -0.66 -6.99 0.58
CA MET A 36 0.70 -7.35 0.17
C MET A 36 1.73 -6.30 0.59
N LEU A 37 1.42 -5.01 0.41
CA LEU A 37 2.32 -3.94 0.81
C LEU A 37 2.56 -3.94 2.32
N ARG A 38 1.51 -4.13 3.13
CA ARG A 38 1.65 -4.25 4.59
C ARG A 38 2.50 -5.46 4.99
N LYS A 39 2.34 -6.61 4.31
CA LYS A 39 3.15 -7.82 4.54
C LYS A 39 4.64 -7.55 4.24
N VAL A 40 4.93 -6.89 3.12
CA VAL A 40 6.30 -6.47 2.76
C VAL A 40 6.87 -5.54 3.83
N ALA A 41 6.11 -4.53 4.28
CA ALA A 41 6.55 -3.63 5.34
C ALA A 41 6.91 -4.39 6.62
N SER A 42 6.07 -5.32 7.05
CA SER A 42 6.27 -6.05 8.31
C SER A 42 7.38 -7.09 8.24
N GLU A 43 7.63 -7.70 7.08
CA GLU A 43 8.55 -8.83 6.95
C GLU A 43 9.93 -8.43 6.45
N LEU A 44 10.02 -7.37 5.65
CA LEU A 44 11.25 -7.01 4.93
C LEU A 44 11.87 -5.68 5.36
N LEU A 45 11.12 -4.82 6.06
CA LEU A 45 11.62 -3.52 6.55
C LEU A 45 11.86 -3.50 8.07
N MET A 46 11.89 -4.66 8.71
CA MET A 46 12.24 -4.78 10.13
C MET A 46 13.69 -4.28 10.35
N PRO A 47 13.95 -3.47 11.37
CA PRO A 47 15.31 -3.14 11.76
C PRO A 47 16.07 -4.43 12.05
N ILE A 48 17.29 -4.55 11.54
CA ILE A 48 18.21 -5.59 12.02
C ILE A 48 18.48 -5.23 13.49
N SER A 49 17.96 -6.02 14.41
CA SER A 49 18.41 -5.97 15.81
C SER A 49 19.87 -6.41 15.81
N LEU A 50 20.80 -5.44 15.89
CA LEU A 50 22.22 -5.67 16.14
C LEU A 50 22.47 -6.03 17.60
#